data_AF-A0A7C2HQJ8-F1
#
_entry.id   AF-A0A7C2HQJ8-F1
#
_cell.length_a   1.000
_cell.length_b   1.000
_cell.length_c   1.000
_cell.angle_alpha   90.00
_cell.angle_beta   90.00
_cell.angle_gamma   90.00
#
_symmetry.space_group_name_H-M   'P 1'
#
loop_
_entity.id
_entity.type
_entity.pdbx_description
1 polymer ?
#
loop_
_entity_poly.entity_id
_entity_poly.type
_entity_poly.pdbx_seq_one_letter_code
_entity_poly.pdbx_strand_id
1 'polypeptide(L)'
;MAFALLLSAAALVGLWIAFSAPRRSMPSAGPTPSEGPGATASPSPAASASPAVGVTCSESSADGDFDGDGAVDRVTLGQIVPPGDRCPGTDRDSELTLDLGSGERRSAPFGDRQGPCRLLAASDLDGDGASELLVGVGPGAAVSYTRVYRLQDDAFVPVELAPPGDPRGGLEAGPIMLGGPRDATLQGGFYCEEGGDGTRVVVAWRAEWSGGAWNVHLTDLELEGGAFVVVDSADRVIADGDGLPSIGDPVLPPPARPCP
;
A
#
# COMPACT_ATOMS: atom_id res chain seq x y z
N MET A 1 -17.22 -36.59 48.56
CA MET A 1 -18.10 -37.42 47.71
C MET A 1 -17.67 -37.22 46.26
N ALA A 2 -17.30 -38.33 45.59
CA ALA A 2 -17.07 -38.61 44.15
C ALA A 2 -16.33 -37.56 43.27
N PHE A 3 -15.06 -37.73 42.89
CA PHE A 3 -14.47 -38.54 41.78
C PHE A 3 -14.96 -38.21 40.35
N ALA A 4 -14.09 -37.61 39.53
CA ALA A 4 -13.91 -37.97 38.12
C ALA A 4 -12.55 -37.45 37.60
N LEU A 5 -11.60 -38.37 37.44
CA LEU A 5 -10.39 -38.23 36.62
C LEU A 5 -10.76 -38.32 35.14
N LEU A 6 -10.03 -37.61 34.27
CA LEU A 6 -9.76 -38.04 32.90
C LEU A 6 -8.35 -37.59 32.49
N LEU A 7 -7.44 -38.57 32.43
CA LEU A 7 -6.16 -38.50 31.74
C LEU A 7 -6.40 -38.70 30.24
N SER A 8 -5.63 -38.03 29.39
CA SER A 8 -5.27 -38.53 28.07
C SER A 8 -3.87 -38.06 27.71
N ALA A 9 -3.00 -39.03 27.46
CA ALA A 9 -1.61 -38.86 27.07
C ALA A 9 -1.47 -38.73 25.55
N ALA A 10 -0.52 -37.92 25.10
CA ALA A 10 0.05 -38.04 23.77
C ALA A 10 1.55 -37.74 23.85
N ALA A 11 2.37 -38.77 23.69
CA ALA A 11 3.81 -38.67 23.49
C ALA A 11 4.08 -38.55 21.98
N LEU A 12 4.93 -37.62 21.57
CA LEU A 12 5.62 -37.69 20.29
C LEU A 12 7.07 -37.24 20.45
N VAL A 13 7.93 -38.16 20.02
CA VAL A 13 9.39 -38.17 20.01
C VAL A 13 9.86 -37.61 18.67
N GLY A 14 11.00 -36.91 18.67
CA GLY A 14 11.85 -36.68 17.50
C GLY A 14 12.23 -35.22 17.33
N LEU A 15 13.42 -34.84 16.89
CA LEU A 15 14.66 -35.55 16.57
C LEU A 15 15.71 -34.43 16.48
N TRP A 16 16.82 -34.55 17.22
CA TRP A 16 17.93 -33.60 17.15
C TRP A 16 18.65 -33.74 15.81
N ILE A 17 18.72 -32.68 15.01
CA ILE A 17 19.61 -32.62 13.84
C ILE A 17 20.82 -31.76 14.19
N ALA A 18 21.96 -32.41 14.35
CA ALA A 18 23.26 -31.79 14.52
C ALA A 18 23.80 -31.30 13.16
N PHE A 19 24.03 -29.99 13.03
CA PHE A 19 24.77 -29.41 11.90
C PHE A 19 26.26 -29.77 12.02
N SER A 20 26.72 -30.66 11.15
CA SER A 20 28.15 -30.96 10.97
C SER A 20 28.66 -30.25 9.72
N ALA A 21 29.43 -29.18 9.89
CA ALA A 21 30.14 -28.51 8.81
C ALA A 21 31.53 -29.15 8.61
N PRO A 22 31.92 -29.59 7.40
CA PRO A 22 33.31 -29.85 7.09
C PRO A 22 33.98 -28.59 6.52
N ARG A 23 35.00 -28.10 7.24
CA ARG A 23 36.05 -27.23 6.68
C ARG A 23 37.18 -28.09 6.10
N ARG A 24 37.96 -27.45 5.22
CA ARG A 24 39.27 -27.80 4.63
C ARG A 24 39.13 -28.39 3.21
N SER A 25 39.93 -28.02 2.20
CA SER A 25 41.14 -27.20 2.09
C SER A 25 41.55 -27.15 0.60
N MET A 26 41.98 -26.00 0.08
CA MET A 26 42.94 -25.90 -1.04
C MET A 26 44.38 -25.98 -0.45
N PRO A 27 45.50 -26.20 -1.18
CA PRO A 27 45.75 -25.99 -2.63
C PRO A 27 46.65 -27.04 -3.33
N SER A 28 46.89 -26.91 -4.65
CA SER A 28 48.24 -26.81 -5.29
C SER A 28 48.32 -27.26 -6.78
N ALA A 29 48.77 -26.31 -7.61
CA ALA A 29 49.50 -26.32 -8.90
C ALA A 29 49.67 -27.56 -9.83
N GLY A 30 49.23 -27.37 -11.10
CA GLY A 30 49.95 -27.55 -12.41
C GLY A 30 50.44 -28.95 -12.88
N PRO A 31 50.77 -29.18 -14.19
CA PRO A 31 50.92 -28.24 -15.33
C PRO A 31 50.14 -28.60 -16.64
N THR A 32 50.12 -27.67 -17.60
CA THR A 32 49.69 -27.73 -19.03
C THR A 32 50.83 -28.23 -19.96
N PRO A 33 50.71 -28.38 -21.31
CA PRO A 33 49.58 -28.51 -22.24
C PRO A 33 49.76 -29.67 -23.30
N SER A 34 48.75 -29.95 -24.13
CA SER A 34 48.96 -30.64 -25.43
C SER A 34 47.93 -30.18 -26.47
N GLU A 35 48.43 -29.67 -27.61
CA GLU A 35 47.69 -29.17 -28.77
C GLU A 35 47.00 -30.28 -29.58
N GLY A 36 45.82 -29.97 -30.11
CA GLY A 36 45.14 -30.71 -31.18
C GLY A 36 44.29 -29.75 -32.04
N PRO A 37 44.21 -29.94 -33.37
CA PRO A 37 43.98 -28.84 -34.31
C PRO A 37 42.51 -28.57 -34.66
N GLY A 38 42.21 -27.29 -34.90
CA GLY A 38 41.32 -26.80 -35.97
C GLY A 38 39.88 -27.31 -36.02
N ALA A 39 38.97 -26.60 -35.34
CA ALA A 39 37.57 -26.53 -35.74
C ALA A 39 37.21 -25.05 -35.97
N THR A 40 36.93 -24.73 -37.23
CA THR A 40 36.44 -23.44 -37.70
C THR A 40 35.16 -23.09 -36.93
N ALA A 41 35.21 -22.08 -36.06
CA ALA A 41 34.02 -21.61 -35.36
C ALA A 41 33.03 -21.04 -36.38
N SER A 42 31.92 -21.74 -36.57
CA SER A 42 30.73 -21.22 -37.25
C SER A 42 30.22 -20.01 -36.45
N PRO A 43 29.88 -18.87 -37.07
CA PRO A 43 29.33 -17.74 -36.33
C PRO A 43 28.00 -18.18 -35.72
N SER A 44 27.96 -18.28 -34.39
CA SER A 44 26.71 -18.42 -33.65
C SER A 44 25.80 -17.26 -34.04
N PRO A 45 24.50 -17.48 -34.31
CA PRO A 45 23.58 -16.38 -34.57
C PRO A 45 23.60 -15.45 -33.35
N ALA A 46 23.85 -14.16 -33.61
CA ALA A 46 23.77 -13.13 -32.60
C ALA A 46 22.41 -13.24 -31.90
N ALA A 47 22.43 -13.41 -30.58
CA ALA A 47 21.23 -13.28 -29.78
C ALA A 47 20.59 -11.93 -30.14
N SER A 48 19.36 -11.96 -30.65
CA SER A 48 18.54 -10.77 -30.80
C SER A 48 18.47 -10.13 -29.42
N ALA A 49 19.11 -8.96 -29.27
CA ALA A 49 18.96 -8.17 -28.07
C ALA A 49 17.45 -7.88 -27.91
N SER A 50 16.87 -8.36 -26.81
CA SER A 50 15.55 -7.88 -26.38
C SER A 50 15.57 -6.35 -26.43
N PRO A 51 14.46 -5.70 -26.83
CA PRO A 51 14.36 -4.26 -26.71
C PRO A 51 14.72 -3.91 -25.27
N ALA A 52 15.71 -3.03 -25.11
CA ALA A 52 16.23 -2.67 -23.82
C ALA A 52 15.08 -2.09 -22.99
N VAL A 53 14.63 -2.87 -22.00
CA VAL A 53 13.58 -2.48 -21.07
C VAL A 53 14.04 -1.17 -20.42
N GLY A 54 13.19 -0.15 -20.45
CA GLY A 54 13.48 1.13 -19.84
C GLY A 54 13.86 1.00 -18.37
N VAL A 55 14.59 1.99 -17.84
CA VAL A 55 14.85 2.06 -16.40
C VAL A 55 13.55 2.49 -15.71
N THR A 56 13.16 1.78 -14.64
CA THR A 56 12.02 2.19 -13.81
C THR A 56 12.52 3.15 -12.73
N CYS A 57 11.92 4.33 -12.66
CA CYS A 57 12.27 5.39 -11.73
C CYS A 57 11.14 5.59 -10.71
N SER A 58 11.51 5.82 -9.45
CA SER A 58 10.57 6.08 -8.32
C SER A 58 9.46 5.04 -8.22
N GLU A 59 9.85 3.83 -7.81
CA GLU A 59 8.91 2.72 -7.69
C GLU A 59 8.26 2.71 -6.31
N SER A 60 6.93 2.73 -6.28
CA SER A 60 6.16 2.34 -5.11
C SER A 60 5.23 1.22 -5.52
N SER A 61 5.00 0.27 -4.62
CA SER A 61 4.11 -0.85 -4.86
C SER A 61 3.12 -1.00 -3.71
N ALA A 62 1.97 -1.57 -4.03
CA ALA A 62 0.98 -2.03 -3.07
C ALA A 62 0.53 -3.44 -3.48
N ASP A 63 0.31 -4.29 -2.49
CA ASP A 63 -0.17 -5.66 -2.66
C ASP A 63 -1.59 -5.73 -2.09
N GLY A 64 -2.53 -6.31 -2.83
CA GLY A 64 -3.94 -6.45 -2.46
C GLY A 64 -4.65 -7.36 -3.47
N ASP A 65 -5.86 -7.82 -3.14
CA ASP A 65 -6.71 -8.56 -4.09
C ASP A 65 -7.54 -7.53 -4.87
N PHE A 66 -7.10 -7.06 -6.04
CA PHE A 66 -7.79 -5.97 -6.74
C PHE A 66 -8.92 -6.46 -7.65
N ASP A 67 -8.88 -7.71 -8.09
CA ASP A 67 -9.91 -8.30 -8.96
C ASP A 67 -10.94 -9.17 -8.22
N GLY A 68 -10.76 -9.38 -6.91
CA GLY A 68 -11.70 -10.07 -6.02
C GLY A 68 -11.66 -11.59 -6.15
N ASP A 69 -10.59 -12.17 -6.72
CA ASP A 69 -10.47 -13.61 -6.93
C ASP A 69 -9.87 -14.38 -5.72
N GLY A 70 -9.45 -13.65 -4.69
CA GLY A 70 -8.85 -14.16 -3.46
C GLY A 70 -7.33 -14.35 -3.53
N ALA A 71 -6.70 -14.10 -4.68
CA ALA A 71 -5.25 -14.08 -4.84
C ALA A 71 -4.69 -12.68 -4.57
N VAL A 72 -3.42 -12.62 -4.16
CA VAL A 72 -2.74 -11.33 -3.98
C VAL A 72 -2.21 -10.87 -5.33
N ASP A 73 -2.66 -9.70 -5.74
CA ASP A 73 -2.16 -8.93 -6.87
C ASP A 73 -1.14 -7.89 -6.40
N ARG A 74 -0.40 -7.34 -7.35
CA ARG A 74 0.55 -6.25 -7.11
C ARG A 74 0.33 -5.11 -8.08
N VAL A 75 0.20 -3.90 -7.54
CA VAL A 75 0.25 -2.68 -8.33
C VAL A 75 1.57 -2.00 -8.11
N THR A 76 2.25 -1.66 -9.19
CA THR A 76 3.48 -0.87 -9.19
C THR A 76 3.21 0.47 -9.88
N LEU A 77 3.49 1.57 -9.18
CA LEU A 77 3.60 2.89 -9.78
C LEU A 77 5.05 3.15 -10.10
N GLY A 78 5.35 3.37 -11.39
CA GLY A 78 6.70 3.68 -11.85
C GLY A 78 6.70 4.70 -12.98
N GLN A 79 7.85 5.34 -13.17
CA GLN A 79 8.15 6.10 -14.37
C GLN A 79 9.08 5.27 -15.27
N ILE A 80 8.63 4.90 -16.47
CA ILE A 80 9.48 4.22 -17.45
C ILE A 80 10.30 5.26 -18.20
N VAL A 81 11.62 5.18 -18.13
CA VAL A 81 12.53 6.02 -18.93
C VAL A 81 13.39 5.21 -19.88
N PRO A 82 13.74 5.75 -21.06
CA PRO A 82 14.64 5.07 -21.98
C PRO A 82 15.98 4.68 -21.31
N PRO A 83 16.58 3.55 -21.71
CA PRO A 83 17.88 3.13 -21.20
C PRO A 83 18.95 4.20 -21.41
N GLY A 84 19.64 4.60 -20.33
CA GLY A 84 20.70 5.62 -20.36
C GLY A 84 20.24 7.03 -19.97
N ASP A 85 18.93 7.27 -19.86
CA ASP A 85 18.40 8.52 -19.34
C ASP A 85 18.43 8.53 -17.80
N ARG A 86 18.57 9.73 -17.22
CA ARG A 86 18.40 9.93 -15.78
C ARG A 86 16.92 9.98 -15.46
N CYS A 87 16.53 9.45 -14.30
CA CYS A 87 15.18 9.62 -13.78
C CYS A 87 14.80 11.10 -13.78
N PRO A 88 13.76 11.51 -14.54
CA PRO A 88 13.28 12.88 -14.54
C PRO A 88 12.76 13.24 -13.15
N GLY A 89 12.59 14.54 -12.89
CA GLY A 89 11.80 14.99 -11.75
C GLY A 89 10.35 14.48 -11.84
N THR A 90 9.52 14.88 -10.87
CA THR A 90 8.13 14.42 -10.66
C THR A 90 7.14 14.70 -11.82
N ASP A 91 7.60 15.25 -12.95
CA ASP A 91 6.77 15.92 -13.97
C ASP A 91 6.58 15.11 -15.27
N ARG A 92 6.77 13.79 -15.27
CA ARG A 92 6.52 12.92 -16.45
C ARG A 92 5.49 11.84 -16.18
N ASP A 93 4.85 11.40 -17.26
CA ASP A 93 3.85 10.32 -17.31
C ASP A 93 4.28 9.14 -16.43
N SER A 94 3.44 8.83 -15.46
CA SER A 94 3.61 7.66 -14.60
C SER A 94 2.72 6.56 -15.13
N GLU A 95 3.11 5.33 -14.90
CA GLU A 95 2.35 4.16 -15.30
C GLU A 95 2.00 3.36 -14.04
N LEU A 96 0.74 2.94 -13.93
CA LEU A 96 0.36 1.87 -13.03
C LEU A 96 0.46 0.56 -13.79
N THR A 97 1.24 -0.36 -13.25
CA THR A 97 1.32 -1.74 -13.73
C THR A 97 0.66 -2.63 -12.69
N LEU A 98 -0.40 -3.33 -13.10
CA LEU A 98 -1.11 -4.33 -12.33
C LEU A 98 -0.63 -5.72 -12.75
N ASP A 99 -0.11 -6.47 -11.78
CA ASP A 99 0.25 -7.88 -11.87
C ASP A 99 -0.79 -8.68 -11.09
N LEU A 100 -1.67 -9.39 -11.81
CA LEU A 100 -2.67 -10.24 -11.19
C LEU A 100 -2.04 -11.54 -10.68
N GLY A 101 -2.56 -12.09 -9.58
CA GLY A 101 -2.16 -13.39 -9.03
C GLY A 101 -2.36 -14.54 -10.03
N SER A 102 -3.28 -14.37 -10.98
CA SER A 102 -3.52 -15.26 -12.13
C SER A 102 -2.36 -15.30 -13.15
N GLY A 103 -1.43 -14.34 -13.08
CA GLY A 103 -0.28 -14.19 -13.98
C GLY A 103 -0.51 -13.24 -15.16
N GLU A 104 -1.69 -12.62 -15.26
CA GLU A 104 -1.93 -11.55 -16.22
C GLU A 104 -1.26 -10.24 -15.75
N ARG A 105 -0.69 -9.49 -16.70
CA ARG A 105 -0.07 -8.19 -16.44
C ARG A 105 -0.67 -7.12 -17.34
N ARG A 106 -1.02 -5.99 -16.75
CA ARG A 106 -1.62 -4.85 -17.44
C ARG A 106 -0.92 -3.57 -17.02
N SER A 107 -0.83 -2.62 -17.93
CA SER A 107 -0.20 -1.32 -17.66
C SER A 107 -1.03 -0.21 -18.28
N ALA A 108 -1.24 0.87 -17.52
CA ALA A 108 -2.00 2.03 -17.98
C ALA A 108 -1.35 3.34 -17.50
N PRO A 109 -1.41 4.42 -18.32
CA PRO A 109 -1.01 5.74 -17.88
C PRO A 109 -1.78 6.18 -16.64
N PHE A 110 -1.08 6.75 -15.67
CA PHE A 110 -1.64 7.29 -14.44
C PHE A 110 -1.49 8.81 -14.41
N GLY A 111 -2.58 9.48 -14.80
CA GLY A 111 -2.61 10.92 -15.06
C GLY A 111 -3.22 11.80 -13.96
N ASP A 112 -3.90 11.22 -12.97
CA ASP A 112 -4.56 11.99 -11.91
C ASP A 112 -3.58 12.37 -10.78
N ARG A 113 -2.69 13.32 -11.06
CA ARG A 113 -1.66 13.78 -10.12
C ARG A 113 -1.71 15.28 -9.88
N GLN A 114 -1.79 15.66 -8.60
CA GLN A 114 -1.52 17.02 -8.12
C GLN A 114 -0.15 17.06 -7.41
N GLY A 115 0.93 16.78 -8.13
CA GLY A 115 2.31 16.76 -7.61
C GLY A 115 2.93 15.35 -7.50
N PRO A 116 3.94 15.14 -6.63
CA PRO A 116 4.50 13.81 -6.41
C PRO A 116 3.43 12.84 -5.90
N CYS A 117 3.50 11.59 -6.36
CA CYS A 117 2.57 10.55 -5.96
C CYS A 117 3.33 9.27 -5.61
N ARG A 118 2.79 8.51 -4.65
CA ARG A 118 3.30 7.20 -4.25
C ARG A 118 2.14 6.29 -3.83
N LEU A 119 2.28 5.01 -4.07
CA LEU A 119 1.38 4.02 -3.48
C LEU A 119 1.67 3.93 -1.98
N LEU A 120 0.61 3.89 -1.17
CA LEU A 120 0.69 3.81 0.28
C LEU A 120 0.33 2.41 0.76
N ALA A 121 -0.80 1.89 0.31
CA ALA A 121 -1.37 0.61 0.72
C ALA A 121 -2.43 0.16 -0.29
N ALA A 122 -2.87 -1.08 -0.15
CA ALA A 122 -4.14 -1.56 -0.68
C ALA A 122 -4.94 -2.15 0.48
N SER A 123 -6.23 -1.86 0.52
CA SER A 123 -7.14 -2.28 1.59
C SER A 123 -8.52 -2.46 1.00
N ASP A 124 -9.20 -3.54 1.35
CA ASP A 124 -10.63 -3.69 1.08
C ASP A 124 -11.38 -2.76 2.07
N LEU A 125 -11.96 -1.65 1.58
CA LEU A 125 -12.55 -0.60 2.42
C LEU A 125 -14.06 -0.74 2.60
N ASP A 126 -14.75 -1.54 1.77
CA ASP A 126 -16.19 -1.80 1.89
C ASP A 126 -16.56 -3.25 2.23
N GLY A 127 -15.57 -4.15 2.30
CA GLY A 127 -15.77 -5.55 2.62
C GLY A 127 -16.29 -6.39 1.44
N ASP A 128 -16.20 -5.89 0.20
CA ASP A 128 -16.66 -6.62 -0.99
C ASP A 128 -15.68 -7.73 -1.44
N GLY A 129 -14.50 -7.79 -0.82
CA GLY A 129 -13.44 -8.76 -1.11
C GLY A 129 -12.41 -8.25 -2.12
N ALA A 130 -12.70 -7.16 -2.84
CA ALA A 130 -11.72 -6.46 -3.65
C ALA A 130 -11.08 -5.32 -2.85
N SER A 131 -9.81 -5.05 -3.14
CA SER A 131 -9.01 -4.04 -2.47
C SER A 131 -9.09 -2.72 -3.21
N GLU A 132 -9.21 -1.63 -2.47
CA GLU A 132 -8.96 -0.29 -2.96
C GLU A 132 -7.47 0.03 -2.90
N LEU A 133 -7.00 0.82 -3.87
CA LEU A 133 -5.64 1.34 -3.91
C LEU A 133 -5.58 2.72 -3.25
N LEU A 134 -4.74 2.86 -2.21
CA LEU A 134 -4.50 4.12 -1.52
C LEU A 134 -3.24 4.79 -2.10
N VAL A 135 -3.43 5.97 -2.67
CA VAL A 135 -2.36 6.74 -3.32
C VAL A 135 -2.12 8.03 -2.56
N GLY A 136 -0.91 8.19 -2.03
CA GLY A 136 -0.45 9.42 -1.41
C GLY A 136 -0.18 10.47 -2.48
N VAL A 137 -0.79 11.64 -2.35
CA VAL A 137 -0.69 12.76 -3.30
C VAL A 137 -0.42 14.08 -2.57
N GLY A 138 -0.02 15.09 -3.35
CA GLY A 138 0.21 16.45 -2.87
C GLY A 138 1.69 16.85 -2.89
N PRO A 139 2.02 18.10 -2.53
CA PRO A 139 3.36 18.66 -2.69
C PRO A 139 4.45 18.03 -1.79
N GLY A 140 4.07 17.13 -0.88
CA GLY A 140 4.93 16.66 0.20
C GLY A 140 5.14 17.73 1.28
N ALA A 141 6.03 17.45 2.25
CA ALA A 141 6.28 18.26 3.45
C ALA A 141 5.16 18.22 4.49
N ALA A 142 4.68 19.38 4.97
CA ALA A 142 3.70 19.48 6.05
C ALA A 142 2.25 19.23 5.60
N VAL A 143 2.02 18.71 4.39
CA VAL A 143 0.70 18.38 3.88
C VAL A 143 0.78 17.02 3.22
N SER A 144 -0.16 16.13 3.58
CA SER A 144 -0.24 14.79 3.03
C SER A 144 -1.69 14.45 2.75
N TYR A 145 -2.00 14.23 1.49
CA TYR A 145 -3.32 13.76 1.06
C TYR A 145 -3.26 12.32 0.59
N THR A 146 -4.38 11.62 0.67
CA THR A 146 -4.57 10.29 0.12
C THR A 146 -5.80 10.29 -0.75
N ARG A 147 -5.66 9.75 -1.96
CA ARG A 147 -6.76 9.41 -2.85
C ARG A 147 -6.98 7.91 -2.82
N VAL A 148 -8.21 7.51 -3.10
CA VAL A 148 -8.62 6.11 -3.13
C VAL A 148 -9.05 5.79 -4.56
N TYR A 149 -8.63 4.64 -5.06
CA TYR A 149 -9.00 4.15 -6.39
C TYR A 149 -9.51 2.71 -6.28
N ARG A 150 -10.49 2.36 -7.09
CA ARG A 150 -10.99 0.99 -7.25
C ARG A 150 -10.68 0.49 -8.65
N LEU A 151 -10.44 -0.81 -8.80
CA LEU A 151 -10.32 -1.43 -10.12
C LEU A 151 -11.73 -1.60 -10.72
N GLN A 152 -11.98 -0.99 -11.88
CA GLN A 152 -13.22 -1.11 -12.64
C GLN A 152 -12.90 -1.24 -14.12
N ASP A 153 -13.46 -2.25 -14.79
CA ASP A 153 -13.28 -2.51 -16.22
C ASP A 153 -11.79 -2.41 -16.64
N ASP A 154 -10.93 -3.06 -15.86
CA ASP A 154 -9.47 -3.12 -16.05
C ASP A 154 -8.70 -1.80 -15.83
N ALA A 155 -9.32 -0.78 -15.26
CA ALA A 155 -8.69 0.51 -14.95
C ALA A 155 -8.91 0.93 -13.49
N PHE A 156 -7.91 1.59 -12.90
CA PHE A 156 -8.09 2.25 -11.60
C PHE A 156 -8.87 3.55 -11.78
N VAL A 157 -10.08 3.59 -11.25
CA VAL A 157 -10.95 4.77 -11.25
C VAL A 157 -10.95 5.42 -9.87
N PRO A 158 -10.94 6.77 -9.76
CA PRO A 158 -11.05 7.44 -8.47
C PRO A 158 -12.36 7.04 -7.77
N VAL A 159 -12.28 6.77 -6.47
CA VAL A 159 -13.47 6.65 -5.63
C VAL A 159 -13.96 8.05 -5.29
N GLU A 160 -15.25 8.27 -5.47
CA GLU A 160 -15.90 9.57 -5.25
C GLU A 160 -16.43 9.67 -3.81
N LEU A 161 -16.50 10.89 -3.27
CA LEU A 161 -17.34 11.25 -2.13
C LEU A 161 -18.67 11.78 -2.67
N ALA A 162 -19.76 11.11 -2.31
CA ALA A 162 -21.11 11.50 -2.71
C ALA A 162 -21.50 12.87 -2.13
N PRO A 163 -22.29 13.68 -2.86
CA PRO A 163 -22.89 14.88 -2.29
C PRO A 163 -23.73 14.57 -1.04
N PRO A 164 -23.69 15.44 -0.01
CA PRO A 164 -23.09 16.78 0.01
C PRO A 164 -21.60 16.83 0.42
N GLY A 165 -20.95 15.68 0.68
CA GLY A 165 -19.67 15.64 1.39
C GLY A 165 -19.77 16.15 2.82
N ASP A 166 -18.66 16.65 3.36
CA ASP A 166 -18.59 17.28 4.68
C ASP A 166 -17.67 18.53 4.68
N PRO A 167 -18.22 19.72 4.36
CA PRO A 167 -17.45 20.95 4.32
C PRO A 167 -16.78 21.35 5.65
N ARG A 168 -17.28 20.89 6.81
CA ARG A 168 -16.63 21.15 8.10
C ARG A 168 -15.38 20.29 8.27
N GLY A 169 -15.43 19.03 7.84
CA GLY A 169 -14.27 18.15 7.77
C GLY A 169 -13.26 18.55 6.70
N GLY A 170 -13.64 19.45 5.78
CA GLY A 170 -12.83 19.80 4.62
C GLY A 170 -12.91 18.74 3.51
N LEU A 171 -14.01 17.99 3.48
CA LEU A 171 -14.28 16.93 2.51
C LEU A 171 -15.33 17.43 1.50
N GLU A 172 -14.89 17.75 0.29
CA GLU A 172 -15.77 18.17 -0.80
C GLU A 172 -16.26 16.95 -1.58
N ALA A 173 -17.50 17.00 -2.07
CA ALA A 173 -18.01 15.98 -2.99
C ALA A 173 -17.19 15.95 -4.29
N GLY A 174 -16.97 14.76 -4.84
CA GLY A 174 -16.03 14.54 -5.95
C GLY A 174 -14.97 13.50 -5.57
N PRO A 175 -13.86 13.36 -6.34
CA PRO A 175 -12.82 12.38 -6.05
C PRO A 175 -12.30 12.56 -4.62
N ILE A 176 -12.38 11.50 -3.81
CA ILE A 176 -12.10 11.59 -2.38
C ILE A 176 -10.64 12.03 -2.15
N MET A 177 -10.46 12.93 -1.20
CA MET A 177 -9.15 13.41 -0.78
C MET A 177 -9.07 13.43 0.74
N LEU A 178 -8.55 12.34 1.29
CA LEU A 178 -8.37 12.14 2.73
C LEU A 178 -7.05 12.75 3.21
N GLY A 179 -6.94 12.98 4.52
CA GLY A 179 -5.75 13.53 5.14
C GLY A 179 -5.81 15.05 5.24
N GLY A 180 -4.66 15.72 5.10
CA GLY A 180 -4.61 17.16 5.28
C GLY A 180 -3.25 17.73 5.65
N PRO A 181 -3.24 19.02 6.02
CA PRO A 181 -2.09 19.67 6.64
C PRO A 181 -1.70 18.99 7.96
N ARG A 182 -0.44 19.21 8.35
CA ARG A 182 0.18 18.74 9.58
C ARG A 182 1.11 19.85 10.09
N ASP A 183 0.51 20.93 10.55
CA ASP A 183 1.21 22.08 11.12
C ASP A 183 0.84 22.31 12.59
N ALA A 184 1.40 23.36 13.18
CA ALA A 184 1.24 23.67 14.60
C ALA A 184 -0.19 24.11 14.98
N THR A 185 -1.02 24.47 14.01
CA THR A 185 -2.36 25.04 14.22
C THR A 185 -3.46 24.26 13.54
N LEU A 186 -3.13 23.45 12.52
CA LEU A 186 -4.06 22.68 11.75
C LEU A 186 -3.47 21.32 11.41
N GLN A 187 -4.22 20.27 11.73
CA GLN A 187 -3.83 18.89 11.45
C GLN A 187 -5.00 18.12 10.84
N GLY A 188 -4.70 17.15 9.99
CA GLY A 188 -5.68 16.25 9.41
C GLY A 188 -5.13 14.86 9.16
N GLY A 189 -6.03 13.90 9.09
CA GLY A 189 -5.70 12.50 8.90
C GLY A 189 -6.96 11.67 8.69
N PHE A 190 -6.76 10.36 8.62
CA PHE A 190 -7.83 9.39 8.62
C PHE A 190 -7.33 8.08 9.21
N TYR A 191 -8.26 7.23 9.61
CA TYR A 191 -8.01 5.86 10.04
C TYR A 191 -9.23 4.99 9.67
N CYS A 192 -9.10 3.69 9.84
CA CYS A 192 -10.19 2.75 9.60
C CYS A 192 -10.67 2.12 10.91
N GLU A 193 -11.98 1.89 10.97
CA GLU A 193 -12.65 1.12 12.00
C GLU A 193 -13.43 -0.02 11.35
N GLU A 194 -13.50 -1.16 12.04
CA GLU A 194 -14.32 -2.29 11.64
C GLU A 194 -15.26 -2.64 12.79
N GLY A 195 -16.57 -2.61 12.52
CA GLY A 195 -17.62 -3.00 13.43
C GLY A 195 -17.63 -4.50 13.67
N GLY A 196 -18.21 -4.94 14.79
CA GLY A 196 -18.33 -6.37 15.11
C GLY A 196 -19.23 -7.16 14.14
N ASP A 197 -19.99 -6.45 13.30
CA ASP A 197 -20.82 -6.96 12.21
C ASP A 197 -20.09 -6.99 10.85
N GLY A 198 -18.83 -6.55 10.80
CA GLY A 198 -18.02 -6.47 9.58
C GLY A 198 -18.17 -5.16 8.82
N THR A 199 -18.98 -4.21 9.30
CA THR A 199 -19.09 -2.87 8.70
C THR A 199 -17.74 -2.17 8.78
N ARG A 200 -17.25 -1.63 7.66
CA ARG A 200 -15.97 -0.91 7.57
C ARG A 200 -16.23 0.58 7.41
N VAL A 201 -15.61 1.38 8.26
CA VAL A 201 -15.77 2.83 8.29
C VAL A 201 -14.39 3.47 8.17
N VAL A 202 -14.25 4.42 7.25
CA VAL A 202 -13.11 5.32 7.18
C VAL A 202 -13.45 6.58 7.97
N VAL A 203 -12.74 6.81 9.06
CA VAL A 203 -12.92 8.00 9.88
C VAL A 203 -11.90 9.05 9.47
N ALA A 204 -12.34 10.07 8.75
CA ALA A 204 -11.54 11.25 8.46
C ALA A 204 -11.61 12.22 9.64
N TRP A 205 -10.52 12.93 9.89
CA TRP A 205 -10.48 13.92 10.96
C TRP A 205 -9.72 15.17 10.58
N ARG A 206 -10.20 16.29 11.10
CA ARG A 206 -9.60 17.62 10.97
C ARG A 206 -9.54 18.28 12.34
N ALA A 207 -8.38 18.79 12.73
CA ALA A 207 -8.15 19.38 14.04
C ALA A 207 -7.58 20.80 13.94
N GLU A 208 -8.20 21.74 14.65
CA GLU A 208 -7.82 23.15 14.70
C GLU A 208 -7.46 23.58 16.13
N TRP A 209 -6.27 24.14 16.30
CA TRP A 209 -5.77 24.60 17.58
C TRP A 209 -6.45 25.88 18.03
N SER A 210 -6.98 25.90 19.26
CA SER A 210 -7.62 27.07 19.86
C SER A 210 -6.93 27.61 21.11
N GLY A 211 -5.60 27.40 21.24
CA GLY A 211 -4.82 28.02 22.32
C GLY A 211 -4.95 27.31 23.67
N GLY A 212 -4.79 25.99 23.69
CA GLY A 212 -4.83 25.14 24.89
C GLY A 212 -5.65 23.87 24.70
N ALA A 213 -6.30 23.73 23.56
CA ALA A 213 -7.04 22.56 23.13
C ALA A 213 -7.13 22.51 21.60
N TRP A 214 -7.43 21.34 21.08
CA TRP A 214 -7.76 21.07 19.70
C TRP A 214 -9.26 20.89 19.53
N ASN A 215 -9.85 21.61 18.59
CA ASN A 215 -11.21 21.34 18.11
C ASN A 215 -11.09 20.33 16.97
N VAL A 216 -11.56 19.12 17.19
CA VAL A 216 -11.48 18.00 16.25
C VAL A 216 -12.85 17.76 15.65
N HIS A 217 -12.94 17.82 14.34
CA HIS A 217 -14.08 17.34 13.57
C HIS A 217 -13.76 15.95 13.04
N LEU A 218 -14.66 15.01 13.25
CA LEU A 218 -14.62 13.63 12.75
C LEU A 218 -15.73 13.47 11.71
N THR A 219 -15.41 12.80 10.61
CA THR A 219 -16.36 12.43 9.56
C THR A 219 -16.24 10.94 9.32
N ASP A 220 -17.33 10.22 9.56
CA ASP A 220 -17.40 8.78 9.34
C ASP A 220 -17.89 8.53 7.92
N LEU A 221 -17.09 7.80 7.15
CA LEU A 221 -17.33 7.50 5.75
C LEU A 221 -17.49 6.00 5.55
N GLU A 222 -18.57 5.59 4.90
CA GLU A 222 -18.74 4.22 4.41
C GLU A 222 -18.60 4.21 2.89
N LEU A 223 -17.90 3.22 2.33
CA LEU A 223 -17.80 3.03 0.89
C LEU A 223 -18.98 2.16 0.46
N GLU A 224 -19.96 2.76 -0.22
CA GLU A 224 -21.19 2.11 -0.65
C GLU A 224 -21.38 2.24 -2.16
N GLY A 225 -21.54 1.11 -2.86
CA GLY A 225 -21.82 1.13 -4.29
C GLY A 225 -20.74 1.84 -5.13
N GLY A 226 -19.49 1.82 -4.67
CA GLY A 226 -18.34 2.43 -5.34
C GLY A 226 -18.12 3.92 -5.02
N ALA A 227 -18.84 4.51 -4.06
CA ALA A 227 -18.60 5.86 -3.58
C ALA A 227 -18.63 5.95 -2.05
N PHE A 228 -17.78 6.78 -1.48
CA PHE A 228 -17.89 7.15 -0.07
C PHE A 228 -19.16 7.96 0.15
N VAL A 229 -19.86 7.66 1.23
CA VAL A 229 -20.98 8.44 1.78
C VAL A 229 -20.65 8.86 3.20
N VAL A 230 -21.04 10.08 3.57
CA VAL A 230 -20.94 10.53 4.97
C VAL A 230 -22.09 9.90 5.75
N VAL A 231 -21.77 9.05 6.72
CA VAL A 231 -22.77 8.35 7.54
C VAL A 231 -22.95 8.99 8.91
N ASP A 232 -21.91 9.61 9.46
CA ASP A 232 -21.97 10.39 10.70
C ASP A 232 -20.89 11.48 10.73
N SER A 233 -21.06 12.47 11.60
CA SER A 233 -20.01 13.42 11.93
C SER A 233 -20.11 13.92 13.36
N ALA A 234 -18.95 14.20 13.96
CA ALA A 234 -18.88 14.58 15.36
C ALA A 234 -17.81 15.65 15.62
N ASP A 235 -18.13 16.58 16.50
CA ASP A 235 -17.15 17.54 17.03
C ASP A 235 -16.66 17.07 18.41
N ARG A 236 -15.36 17.20 18.65
CA ARG A 236 -14.73 16.94 19.95
C ARG A 236 -13.75 18.05 20.30
N VAL A 237 -13.52 18.24 21.59
CA VAL A 237 -12.46 19.11 22.09
C VAL A 237 -11.47 18.23 22.84
N ILE A 238 -10.21 18.27 22.44
CA ILE A 238 -9.11 17.52 23.05
C ILE A 238 -8.18 18.51 23.72
N ALA A 239 -7.94 18.37 25.03
CA ALA A 239 -7.06 19.29 25.75
C ALA A 239 -5.60 19.14 25.27
N ASP A 240 -4.81 20.20 25.44
CA ASP A 240 -3.38 20.13 25.18
C ASP A 240 -2.70 19.08 26.08
N GLY A 241 -1.81 18.28 25.50
CA GLY A 241 -1.14 17.16 26.17
C GLY A 241 -1.85 15.81 26.12
N ASP A 242 -3.15 15.77 25.79
CA ASP A 242 -3.86 14.50 25.54
C ASP A 242 -3.51 13.91 24.16
N GLY A 243 -2.89 14.72 23.29
CA GLY A 243 -2.45 14.31 21.95
C GLY A 243 -3.57 14.34 20.91
N LEU A 244 -3.23 14.70 19.68
CA LEU A 244 -4.13 14.49 18.54
C LEU A 244 -4.06 13.02 18.09
N PRO A 245 -5.11 12.49 17.46
CA PRO A 245 -5.05 11.16 16.86
C PRO A 245 -3.94 11.10 15.81
N SER A 246 -2.77 10.54 16.16
CA SER A 246 -1.81 10.12 15.15
C SER A 246 -2.15 8.70 14.68
N ILE A 247 -1.65 8.33 13.49
CA ILE A 247 -1.67 6.93 13.05
C ILE A 247 -0.83 6.14 14.06
N GLY A 248 -1.51 5.46 14.99
CA GLY A 248 -0.88 4.64 16.05
C GLY A 248 -1.04 5.13 17.49
N ASP A 249 -1.77 6.23 17.76
CA ASP A 249 -1.95 6.70 19.14
C ASP A 249 -3.12 6.03 19.90
N PRO A 250 -2.95 5.76 21.21
CA PRO A 250 -3.95 5.09 22.08
C PRO A 250 -5.13 5.97 22.50
N VAL A 251 -5.24 7.20 21.99
CA VAL A 251 -6.30 8.18 22.33
C VAL A 251 -7.56 7.96 21.50
N LEU A 252 -7.49 7.09 20.50
CA LEU A 252 -8.66 6.64 19.75
C LEU A 252 -9.56 5.79 20.68
N PRO A 253 -10.90 5.87 20.57
CA PRO A 253 -11.70 4.78 21.07
C PRO A 253 -11.16 3.50 20.41
N PRO A 254 -10.77 2.47 21.18
CA PRO A 254 -10.45 1.19 20.58
C PRO A 254 -11.68 0.74 19.77
N PRO A 255 -11.54 0.36 18.48
CA PRO A 255 -10.34 -0.20 17.85
C PRO A 255 -9.87 0.54 16.57
N ALA A 256 -9.56 1.83 16.62
CA ALA A 256 -8.97 2.48 15.45
C ALA A 256 -7.63 1.84 15.03
N ARG A 257 -7.54 1.44 13.76
CA ARG A 257 -6.38 0.75 13.17
C ARG A 257 -5.95 1.46 11.88
N PRO A 258 -4.69 1.29 11.45
CA PRO A 258 -4.37 1.53 10.05
C PRO A 258 -5.34 0.73 9.17
N CYS A 259 -5.77 1.31 8.05
CA CYS A 259 -6.57 0.58 7.08
C CYS A 259 -5.81 -0.70 6.68
N PRO A 260 -6.43 -1.89 6.84
CA PRO A 260 -5.77 -3.18 6.75
C PRO A 260 -5.07 -3.44 5.41
#